data_AF-A0A1C6L2K4-F1
#
_entry.id   AF-A0A1C6L2K4-F1
#
_cell.length_a   1.000
_cell.length_b   1.000
_cell.length_c   1.000
_cell.angle_alpha   90.00
_cell.angle_beta   90.00
_cell.angle_gamma   90.00
#
_symmetry.space_group_name_H-M   'P 1'
#
loop_
_entity.id
_entity.type
_entity.pdbx_description
1 polymer ?
#
loop_
_entity_poly.entity_id
_entity_poly.type
_entity_poly.pdbx_seq_one_letter_code
_entity_poly.pdbx_strand_id
1 'polypeptide(L)'
;MDEKKLWIKISGSINYYLRYYDREKSDEELLEDYLYCTLEGESEKYEYLDKQTFEFIELSDEIVEKAINAFKERLKKKREKEAPKEIDKNLNKNKEIETKKAEVIDFNRYKKL
;
A
#
# COMPACT_ATOMS: atom_id res chain seq x y z
N MET A 1 -15.22 17.55 -9.30
CA MET A 1 -13.92 17.47 -8.59
C MET A 1 -12.81 17.86 -9.57
N ASP A 2 -11.74 18.53 -9.14
CA ASP A 2 -10.60 18.77 -10.04
C ASP A 2 -9.72 17.51 -10.19
N GLU A 3 -9.00 17.42 -11.31
CA GLU A 3 -8.20 16.24 -11.68
C GLU A 3 -7.11 15.91 -10.65
N LYS A 4 -6.49 16.92 -10.05
CA LYS A 4 -5.45 16.74 -9.04
C LYS A 4 -6.03 16.12 -7.76
N LYS A 5 -7.18 16.59 -7.31
CA LYS A 5 -7.90 16.03 -6.16
C LYS A 5 -8.40 14.62 -6.43
N LEU A 6 -8.91 14.36 -7.64
CA LEU A 6 -9.31 13.03 -8.10
C LEU A 6 -8.13 12.05 -8.07
N TRP A 7 -6.99 12.47 -8.65
CA TRP A 7 -5.77 11.70 -8.60
C TRP A 7 -5.33 11.39 -7.17
N ILE A 8 -5.37 12.35 -6.24
CA ILE A 8 -5.02 12.11 -4.83
C ILE A 8 -5.89 11.01 -4.21
N LYS A 9 -7.19 11.00 -4.51
CA LYS A 9 -8.13 9.97 -4.01
C LYS A 9 -7.81 8.59 -4.58
N ILE A 10 -7.66 8.47 -5.90
CA ILE A 10 -7.29 7.21 -6.59
C ILE A 10 -5.92 6.72 -6.13
N SER A 11 -4.95 7.63 -6.00
CA SER A 11 -3.61 7.29 -5.51
C SER A 11 -3.65 6.76 -4.08
N GLY A 12 -4.53 7.32 -3.24
CA GLY A 12 -4.79 6.86 -1.88
C GLY A 12 -5.43 5.47 -1.83
N SER A 13 -6.42 5.19 -2.70
CA SER A 13 -7.08 3.88 -2.76
C SER A 13 -6.12 2.77 -3.18
N ILE A 14 -5.21 3.02 -4.13
CA ILE A 14 -4.16 2.06 -4.49
C ILE A 14 -3.32 1.68 -3.26
N ASN A 15 -2.87 2.67 -2.49
CA ASN A 15 -2.07 2.41 -1.29
C ASN A 15 -2.86 1.65 -0.22
N TYR A 16 -4.13 1.98 -0.06
CA TYR A 16 -5.01 1.29 0.88
C TYR A 16 -5.19 -0.18 0.49
N TYR A 17 -5.52 -0.45 -0.77
CA TYR A 17 -5.67 -1.81 -1.29
C TYR A 17 -4.38 -2.62 -1.11
N LEU A 18 -3.26 -2.08 -1.59
CA LEU A 18 -1.95 -2.73 -1.48
C LEU A 18 -1.46 -2.88 -0.03
N ARG A 19 -2.10 -2.26 0.96
CA ARG A 19 -1.73 -2.50 2.37
C ARG A 19 -2.17 -3.89 2.84
N TYR A 20 -3.27 -4.41 2.31
CA TYR A 20 -3.95 -5.62 2.78
C TYR A 20 -4.19 -6.66 1.67
N TYR A 21 -3.55 -6.48 0.51
CA TYR A 21 -3.71 -7.38 -0.62
C TYR A 21 -3.29 -8.83 -0.31
N ASP A 22 -3.93 -9.76 -1.01
CA ASP A 22 -3.58 -11.18 -0.97
C ASP A 22 -2.26 -11.42 -1.69
N ARG A 23 -1.26 -11.92 -0.97
CA ARG A 23 0.09 -12.14 -1.50
C ARG A 23 0.17 -13.34 -2.45
N GLU A 24 -0.78 -14.27 -2.35
CA GLU A 24 -0.81 -15.49 -3.15
C GLU A 24 -1.36 -15.24 -4.56
N LYS A 25 -2.17 -14.18 -4.73
CA LYS A 25 -2.68 -13.76 -6.04
C LYS A 25 -1.58 -13.23 -6.94
N SER A 26 -1.75 -13.44 -8.25
CA SER A 26 -0.93 -12.84 -9.31
C SER A 26 -1.10 -11.33 -9.41
N ASP A 27 -0.19 -10.66 -10.12
CA ASP A 27 -0.25 -9.21 -10.30
C ASP A 27 -1.47 -8.80 -11.14
N GLU A 28 -1.87 -9.64 -12.10
CA GLU A 28 -3.05 -9.45 -12.93
C GLU A 28 -4.34 -9.59 -12.13
N GLU A 29 -4.47 -10.66 -11.32
CA GLU A 29 -5.64 -10.87 -10.45
C GLU A 29 -5.80 -9.71 -9.45
N LEU A 30 -4.68 -9.23 -8.89
CA LEU A 30 -4.71 -8.11 -7.96
C LEU A 30 -5.11 -6.80 -8.62
N LEU A 31 -4.70 -6.59 -9.87
CA LEU A 31 -5.10 -5.41 -10.63
C LEU A 31 -6.59 -5.47 -10.99
N GLU A 32 -7.08 -6.60 -11.46
CA GLU A 32 -8.50 -6.79 -11.77
C GLU A 32 -9.38 -6.57 -10.52
N ASP A 33 -9.00 -7.16 -9.39
CA ASP A 33 -9.71 -7.01 -8.12
C ASP A 33 -9.68 -5.55 -7.62
N TYR A 34 -8.55 -4.85 -7.79
CA TYR A 34 -8.46 -3.41 -7.49
C TYR A 34 -9.39 -2.58 -8.38
N LEU A 35 -9.37 -2.82 -9.70
CA LEU A 35 -10.20 -2.12 -10.66
C LEU A 35 -11.68 -2.37 -10.34
N TYR A 36 -12.08 -3.63 -10.14
CA TYR A 36 -13.46 -3.99 -9.80
C TYR A 36 -13.95 -3.35 -8.50
N CYS A 37 -13.13 -3.36 -7.44
CA CYS A 37 -13.54 -2.83 -6.13
C CYS A 37 -13.54 -1.29 -6.06
N THR A 38 -12.82 -0.61 -6.95
CA THR A 38 -12.54 0.83 -6.82
C THR A 38 -13.08 1.65 -7.97
N LEU A 39 -13.09 1.08 -9.18
CA LEU A 39 -13.51 1.71 -10.41
C LEU A 39 -14.67 0.89 -10.97
N GLU A 40 -15.89 1.38 -10.83
CA GLU A 40 -17.05 0.74 -11.44
C GLU A 40 -17.00 1.03 -12.94
N GLY A 41 -16.93 -0.02 -13.77
CA GLY A 41 -16.91 0.15 -15.22
C GLY A 41 -17.75 -0.91 -15.91
N GLU A 42 -18.94 -0.54 -16.37
CA GLU A 42 -19.66 -1.36 -17.33
C GLU A 42 -19.07 -1.14 -18.73
N SER A 43 -18.28 -2.12 -19.15
CA SER A 43 -17.84 -2.43 -20.52
C SER A 43 -17.00 -1.43 -21.33
N GLU A 44 -17.06 -0.11 -21.11
CA GLU A 44 -16.25 0.83 -21.93
C GLU A 44 -15.68 2.04 -21.17
N LYS A 45 -16.14 2.34 -19.95
CA LYS A 45 -15.70 3.52 -19.20
C LYS A 45 -15.54 3.19 -17.72
N TYR A 46 -14.44 3.63 -17.13
CA TYR A 46 -14.24 3.52 -15.69
C TYR A 46 -14.79 4.75 -14.98
N GLU A 47 -15.50 4.54 -13.88
CA GLU A 47 -16.02 5.59 -13.03
C GLU A 47 -15.47 5.46 -11.61
N TYR A 48 -15.23 6.59 -10.98
CA TYR A 48 -14.86 6.67 -9.57
C TYR A 48 -16.03 7.19 -8.74
N LEU A 49 -16.46 6.41 -7.75
CA LEU A 49 -17.45 6.86 -6.78
C LEU A 49 -16.81 7.77 -5.72
N ASP A 50 -17.12 9.07 -5.76
CA ASP A 50 -16.76 9.95 -4.65
C ASP A 50 -17.67 9.73 -3.44
N LYS A 51 -17.17 8.99 -2.45
CA LYS A 51 -17.88 8.69 -1.20
C LYS A 51 -18.28 9.91 -0.36
N GLN A 52 -17.74 11.09 -0.65
CA GLN A 52 -18.13 12.33 0.04
C GLN A 52 -19.40 12.94 -0.53
N THR A 53 -19.56 12.90 -1.86
CA THR A 53 -20.71 13.47 -2.57
C THR A 53 -21.71 12.41 -3.04
N PHE A 54 -21.31 11.14 -3.01
CA PHE A 54 -22.02 9.99 -3.58
C PHE A 54 -22.26 10.12 -5.09
N GLU A 55 -21.35 10.80 -5.79
CA GLU A 55 -21.41 10.99 -7.24
C GLU A 55 -20.36 10.12 -7.94
N PHE A 56 -20.75 9.56 -9.08
CA PHE A 56 -19.84 8.91 -10.00
C PHE A 56 -19.14 9.93 -10.87
N ILE A 57 -17.81 9.77 -11.00
CA ILE A 57 -16.96 10.63 -11.81
C ILE A 57 -16.35 9.76 -12.91
N GLU A 58 -16.75 10.02 -14.15
CA GLU A 58 -16.16 9.40 -15.33
C GLU A 58 -14.65 9.70 -15.38
N LEU A 59 -13.85 8.65 -15.57
CA LEU A 59 -12.41 8.75 -15.66
C LEU A 59 -11.97 8.82 -17.12
N SER A 60 -11.04 9.74 -17.41
CA SER A 60 -10.34 9.72 -18.69
C SER A 60 -9.37 8.55 -18.78
N ASP A 61 -9.14 8.07 -20.00
CA ASP A 61 -8.16 7.01 -20.28
C ASP A 61 -6.78 7.34 -19.69
N GLU A 62 -6.37 8.61 -19.74
CA GLU A 62 -5.11 9.08 -19.15
C GLU A 62 -5.02 8.84 -17.64
N ILE A 63 -6.11 9.06 -16.89
CA ILE A 63 -6.15 8.81 -15.44
C ILE A 63 -6.15 7.32 -15.16
N VAL A 64 -6.88 6.54 -15.96
CA VAL A 64 -6.97 5.08 -15.83
C VAL A 64 -5.60 4.46 -16.06
N GLU A 65 -4.93 4.80 -17.17
CA GLU A 65 -3.57 4.34 -17.47
C GLU A 65 -2.59 4.72 -16.37
N LYS A 66 -2.67 5.96 -15.87
CA LYS A 66 -1.85 6.43 -14.76
C LYS A 66 -2.09 5.65 -13.48
N ALA A 67 -3.34 5.29 -13.17
CA ALA A 67 -3.70 4.46 -12.03
C ALA A 67 -3.15 3.04 -12.16
N ILE A 68 -3.31 2.42 -13.33
CA ILE A 68 -2.78 1.07 -13.64
C ILE A 68 -1.25 1.05 -13.51
N ASN A 69 -0.56 2.02 -14.09
CA ASN A 69 0.90 2.11 -14.02
C ASN A 69 1.39 2.32 -12.58
N ALA A 70 0.76 3.23 -11.84
CA ALA A 70 1.09 3.45 -10.43
C ALA A 70 0.83 2.22 -9.56
N PHE A 71 -0.24 1.48 -9.84
CA PHE A 71 -0.54 0.22 -9.17
C PHE A 71 0.58 -0.80 -9.38
N LYS A 72 0.92 -1.08 -10.65
CA LYS A 72 1.98 -2.05 -11.02
C LYS A 72 3.33 -1.68 -10.40
N GLU A 73 3.74 -0.42 -10.48
CA GLU A 73 5.00 0.04 -9.88
C GLU A 73 5.05 -0.15 -8.35
N ARG A 74 3.95 0.18 -7.67
CA ARG A 74 3.87 0.08 -6.21
C ARG A 74 3.81 -1.37 -5.74
N LEU A 75 3.04 -2.22 -6.44
CA LEU A 75 2.97 -3.64 -6.16
C LEU A 75 4.35 -4.28 -6.32
N LYS A 76 5.05 -4.02 -7.43
CA LYS A 76 6.42 -4.49 -7.66
C LYS A 76 7.36 -4.10 -6.51
N LYS A 77 7.40 -2.80 -6.17
CA LYS A 77 8.21 -2.29 -5.03
C LYS A 77 7.85 -2.93 -3.69
N LYS A 78 6.57 -3.29 -3.48
CA LYS A 78 6.11 -3.93 -2.25
C LYS A 78 6.54 -5.39 -2.21
N ARG A 79 6.37 -6.14 -3.29
CA ARG A 79 6.85 -7.52 -3.42
C ARG A 79 8.36 -7.62 -3.29
N GLU A 80 9.15 -6.71 -3.87
CA GLU A 80 10.62 -6.68 -3.71
C GLU A 80 11.05 -6.46 -2.24
N LYS A 81 10.28 -5.69 -1.48
CA LYS A 81 10.55 -5.45 -0.05
C LYS A 81 10.13 -6.63 0.83
N GLU A 82 9.06 -7.32 0.44
CA GLU A 82 8.50 -8.49 1.15
C GLU A 82 9.23 -9.78 0.79
N ALA A 83 9.86 -9.85 -0.38
CA ALA A 83 10.74 -10.95 -0.76
C ALA A 83 11.81 -11.12 0.33
N PRO A 84 12.04 -12.35 0.81
CA PRO A 84 13.13 -12.59 1.73
C PRO A 84 14.40 -12.10 1.04
N LYS A 85 14.97 -11.01 1.55
CA LYS A 85 16.29 -10.57 1.12
C LYS A 85 17.18 -11.76 1.34
N GLU A 86 17.83 -12.28 0.29
CA GLU A 86 19.00 -13.09 0.49
C GLU A 86 19.91 -12.24 1.37
N ILE A 87 19.98 -12.60 2.64
CA ILE A 87 20.93 -12.00 3.56
C ILE A 87 22.25 -12.44 2.95
N ASP A 88 22.95 -11.49 2.32
CA ASP A 88 24.35 -11.64 1.98
C ASP A 88 25.02 -12.27 3.19
N LYS A 89 25.38 -13.56 3.09
CA LYS A 89 26.04 -14.32 4.16
C LYS A 89 27.36 -13.67 4.60
N ASN A 90 27.80 -12.63 3.89
CA ASN A 90 28.98 -11.83 4.16
C ASN A 90 28.76 -10.62 5.10
N LEU A 91 27.52 -10.19 5.40
CA LEU A 91 27.31 -9.06 6.34
C LEU A 91 27.38 -9.47 7.82
N ASN A 92 27.23 -10.77 8.13
CA ASN A 92 27.12 -11.29 9.50
C ASN A 92 28.46 -11.46 10.24
N LYS A 93 29.59 -11.00 9.69
CA LYS A 93 30.90 -11.09 10.38
C LYS A 93 31.29 -9.87 11.22
N ASN A 94 30.63 -8.72 11.09
CA ASN A 94 31.13 -7.46 11.68
C ASN A 94 30.13 -6.69 12.57
N LYS A 95 29.23 -7.37 13.28
CA LYS A 95 28.41 -6.73 14.33
C LYS A 95 28.24 -7.67 15.53
N GLU A 96 29.32 -7.89 16.27
CA GLU A 96 29.21 -8.05 17.73
C GLU A 96 28.66 -6.73 18.28
N ILE A 97 27.34 -6.61 18.33
CA ILE A 97 26.69 -5.55 19.10
C ILE A 97 26.75 -6.05 20.54
N GLU A 98 27.67 -5.48 21.33
CA GLU A 98 27.62 -5.59 22.80
C GLU A 98 26.20 -5.26 23.25
N THR A 99 25.51 -6.26 23.79
CA THR A 99 24.19 -6.10 24.39
C THR A 99 24.36 -5.36 25.72
N LYS A 100 24.50 -4.03 25.67
CA LYS A 100 24.27 -3.19 26.85
C LYS A 100 22.79 -3.31 27.20
N LYS A 101 22.49 -4.17 28.19
CA LYS A 101 21.18 -4.29 28.82
C LYS A 101 20.77 -2.89 29.27
N ALA A 102 19.71 -2.34 28.66
CA ALA A 102 19.12 -1.10 29.13
C ALA A 102 18.64 -1.29 30.57
N GLU A 103 19.01 -0.37 31.46
CA GLU A 103 18.48 -0.35 32.83
C GLU A 103 16.97 -0.13 32.76
N VAL A 104 16.22 -1.18 33.09
CA VAL A 104 14.77 -1.11 33.27
C VAL A 104 14.51 -0.31 34.54
N ILE A 105 13.88 0.85 34.40
CA ILE A 105 13.43 1.65 35.55
C ILE A 105 12.23 0.91 36.17
N ASP A 106 12.41 0.42 37.39
CA ASP A 106 11.36 -0.23 38.17
C ASP A 106 10.42 0.81 38.82
N PHE A 107 9.12 0.73 38.52
CA PHE A 107 8.09 1.66 38.98
C PHE A 107 7.56 1.37 40.40
N ASN A 108 8.20 0.48 41.15
CA ASN A 108 7.81 0.12 42.53
C ASN A 108 7.84 1.27 43.56
N ARG A 109 8.18 2.52 43.18
CA ARG A 109 8.16 3.70 44.07
C ARG A 109 6.79 4.37 44.25
N TYR A 110 5.73 3.90 43.60
CA TYR A 110 4.37 4.43 43.80
C TYR A 110 3.45 3.46 44.52
N LYS A 111 3.89 2.93 45.67
CA LYS A 111 2.95 2.47 46.71
C LYS A 111 2.78 3.60 47.72
N LYS A 112 1.77 4.44 47.51
CA LYS A 112 1.12 5.17 48.61
C LYS A 112 -0.05 4.33 49.07
N LEU A 113 0.07 3.69 50.23
CA LEU A 113 -0.98 3.47 51.21
C LEU A 113 -0.30 3.29 52.57
#